data_AF-A0A6B0HK27-F1
#
_entry.id   AF-A0A6B0HK27-F1
#
_cell.length_a   1.000
_cell.length_b   1.000
_cell.length_c   1.000
_cell.angle_alpha   90.00
_cell.angle_beta   90.00
_cell.angle_gamma   90.00
#
_symmetry.space_group_name_H-M   'P 1'
#
loop_
_entity.id
_entity.type
_entity.pdbx_description
1 polymer ?
#
loop_
_entity_poly.entity_id
_entity_poly.type
_entity_poly.pdbx_seq_one_letter_code
_entity_poly.pdbx_strand_id
1 'polypeptide(L)'
;MPSRRTIVASCCAVAIAGCLDEDGPGSKDEPTDGDDISDTDPNDSDDFSNDSGGSSNDADNADDSPNDVSEPTYRTLEEERKRGQAEAISASKSEWDRWVKYQPDDDEVQYVTAKGPSRNVDPDEYDQEPPDRDLEFGTTPWDRWKHIRANDVAGEAALKAVTTELGTEYVGRPIAVSEDPADRQTVVRVETIVDGDGNVIEGESTDIDAVAAATPESVDVTYELDERSFETTREVFAEYRKTRLE
;
A
#
# COMPACT_ATOMS: atom_id res chain seq x y z
N MET A 1 24.66 -31.93 -6.73
CA MET A 1 24.50 -30.69 -5.94
C MET A 1 23.98 -29.63 -6.89
N PRO A 2 22.65 -29.41 -6.98
CA PRO A 2 22.12 -28.35 -7.82
C PRO A 2 22.18 -27.02 -7.07
N SER A 3 22.61 -26.00 -7.82
CA SER A 3 22.81 -24.62 -7.38
C SER A 3 21.46 -23.97 -7.06
N ARG A 4 21.30 -23.44 -5.84
CA ARG A 4 20.15 -22.63 -5.43
C ARG A 4 20.29 -21.25 -6.07
N ARG A 5 19.49 -20.96 -7.09
CA ARG A 5 19.26 -19.59 -7.54
C ARG A 5 18.14 -19.01 -6.70
N THR A 6 18.50 -18.11 -5.79
CA THR A 6 17.56 -17.25 -5.07
C THR A 6 16.94 -16.29 -6.08
N ILE A 7 15.67 -16.50 -6.42
CA ILE A 7 14.87 -15.52 -7.14
C ILE A 7 14.18 -14.70 -6.04
N VAL A 8 14.60 -13.44 -5.91
CA VAL A 8 13.93 -12.46 -5.05
C VAL A 8 12.69 -12.01 -5.83
N ALA A 9 11.56 -12.66 -5.59
CA ALA A 9 10.27 -12.18 -6.05
C ALA A 9 9.85 -11.03 -5.12
N SER A 10 10.03 -9.81 -5.60
CA SER A 10 9.52 -8.61 -4.95
C SER A 10 8.01 -8.56 -5.16
N CYS A 11 7.24 -9.15 -4.24
CA CYS A 11 5.80 -9.01 -4.21
C CYS A 11 5.43 -7.54 -3.93
N CYS A 12 5.03 -6.84 -4.99
CA CYS A 12 4.35 -5.55 -4.87
C CYS A 12 2.98 -5.78 -4.21
N ALA A 13 2.95 -5.71 -2.88
CA ALA A 13 1.72 -5.42 -2.17
C ALA A 13 1.27 -4.02 -2.61
N VAL A 14 0.17 -3.96 -3.37
CA VAL A 14 -0.55 -2.71 -3.60
C VAL A 14 -1.16 -2.30 -2.26
N ALA A 15 -0.38 -1.54 -1.50
CA ALA A 15 -0.80 -0.88 -0.29
C ALA A 15 -1.74 0.28 -0.66
N ILE A 16 -3.04 0.05 -0.61
CA ILE A 16 -3.99 1.14 -0.45
C ILE A 16 -4.19 1.31 1.07
N ALA A 17 -3.72 2.45 1.55
CA ALA A 17 -3.72 2.96 2.92
C ALA A 17 -2.55 2.50 3.83
N GLY A 18 -1.51 3.35 3.88
CA GLY A 18 -0.95 3.74 5.17
C GLY A 18 0.37 3.11 5.63
N CYS A 19 1.38 2.97 4.78
CA CYS A 19 2.76 2.99 5.29
C CYS A 19 3.09 4.44 5.68
N LEU A 20 2.85 4.79 6.94
CA LEU A 20 3.37 5.98 7.60
C LEU A 20 4.76 5.60 8.14
N ASP A 21 5.81 5.91 7.40
CA ASP A 21 7.17 5.92 7.92
C ASP A 21 7.27 6.96 9.05
N GLU A 22 7.71 6.50 10.23
CA GLU A 22 7.98 7.32 11.42
C GLU A 22 9.31 8.09 11.24
N ASP A 23 9.27 9.28 10.66
CA ASP A 23 10.39 10.23 10.76
C ASP A 23 10.17 11.20 11.93
N GLY A 24 11.00 11.03 12.96
CA GLY A 24 11.04 11.86 14.15
C GLY A 24 11.54 13.30 13.89
N PRO A 25 11.31 14.24 14.83
CA PRO A 25 11.46 15.67 14.58
C PRO A 25 12.93 16.12 14.66
N GLY A 26 13.45 16.62 13.53
CA GLY A 26 14.65 17.44 13.46
C GLY A 26 14.37 18.89 13.90
N SER A 27 15.23 19.40 14.76
CA SER A 27 15.13 20.68 15.47
C SER A 27 15.30 21.93 14.59
N LYS A 28 14.72 23.03 15.09
CA LYS A 28 14.88 24.45 14.72
C LYS A 28 16.35 24.89 14.52
N ASP A 29 16.56 25.86 13.63
CA ASP A 29 17.26 27.16 13.84
C ASP A 29 17.09 28.04 12.57
N GLU A 30 16.27 29.10 12.65
CA GLU A 30 16.61 30.55 12.56
C GLU A 30 16.85 31.15 11.14
N PRO A 31 16.25 32.32 10.82
CA PRO A 31 16.34 32.94 9.49
C PRO A 31 17.49 33.94 9.41
N THR A 32 18.15 34.02 8.25
CA THR A 32 19.01 35.15 7.90
C THR A 32 18.44 35.91 6.71
N ASP A 33 18.08 37.17 6.99
CA ASP A 33 17.89 38.25 6.04
C ASP A 33 19.12 38.45 5.12
N GLY A 34 18.88 38.96 3.91
CA GLY A 34 19.84 39.85 3.25
C GLY A 34 20.01 39.71 1.73
N ASP A 35 19.54 40.77 1.05
CA ASP A 35 20.11 41.40 -0.16
C ASP A 35 19.87 40.72 -1.53
N ASP A 36 19.01 41.26 -2.41
CA ASP A 36 19.18 42.47 -3.26
C ASP A 36 20.31 42.32 -4.28
N ILE A 37 19.94 42.01 -5.54
CA ILE A 37 20.67 42.43 -6.75
C ILE A 37 19.74 42.40 -7.99
N SER A 38 19.27 43.60 -8.34
CA SER A 38 19.13 44.21 -9.66
C SER A 38 19.16 43.37 -10.96
N ASP A 39 18.10 43.59 -11.76
CA ASP A 39 18.09 43.96 -13.19
C ASP A 39 19.23 43.47 -14.10
N THR A 40 18.87 42.67 -15.11
CA THR A 40 19.42 42.82 -16.46
C THR A 40 18.37 42.42 -17.51
N ASP A 41 18.11 43.37 -18.40
CA ASP A 41 17.19 43.35 -19.55
C ASP A 41 17.49 42.25 -20.59
N PRO A 42 16.51 41.95 -21.46
CA PRO A 42 16.56 40.89 -22.45
C PRO A 42 17.23 41.37 -23.75
N ASN A 43 17.33 40.42 -24.70
CA ASN A 43 17.56 40.60 -26.14
C ASN A 43 18.98 40.23 -26.60
N ASP A 44 19.13 39.05 -27.20
CA ASP A 44 19.72 39.02 -28.53
C ASP A 44 19.16 37.87 -29.37
N SER A 45 18.81 38.23 -30.59
CA SER A 45 18.22 37.37 -31.60
C SER A 45 19.31 37.09 -32.62
N ASP A 46 19.73 35.83 -32.80
CA ASP A 46 20.55 35.48 -33.96
C ASP A 46 20.06 34.20 -34.64
N ASP A 47 19.57 34.47 -35.84
CA ASP A 47 19.33 33.64 -37.01
C ASP A 47 20.58 32.85 -37.41
N PHE A 48 20.46 31.52 -37.41
CA PHE A 48 21.30 30.66 -38.24
C PHE A 48 20.43 29.65 -38.98
N SER A 49 19.97 30.11 -40.14
CA SER A 49 19.62 29.24 -41.27
C SER A 49 20.82 28.32 -41.61
N ASN A 50 20.67 27.01 -41.41
CA ASN A 50 21.61 26.03 -41.96
C ASN A 50 20.86 25.04 -42.86
N ASP A 51 21.03 25.28 -44.16
CA ASP A 51 20.76 24.39 -45.27
C ASP A 51 21.73 23.19 -45.19
N SER A 52 21.18 21.98 -45.20
CA SER A 52 21.95 20.78 -45.54
C SER A 52 20.97 19.74 -46.08
N GLY A 53 20.96 19.64 -47.41
CA GLY A 53 20.29 18.57 -48.11
C GLY A 53 20.96 17.20 -47.93
N GLY A 54 20.23 16.17 -48.34
CA GLY A 54 20.83 15.01 -48.98
C GLY A 54 20.77 13.69 -48.22
N SER A 55 19.80 12.89 -48.66
CA SER A 55 19.99 11.49 -49.08
C SER A 55 20.17 10.40 -48.00
N SER A 56 19.11 9.58 -47.92
CA SER A 56 19.09 8.11 -47.92
C SER A 56 20.23 7.36 -47.23
N ASN A 57 19.89 6.54 -46.23
CA ASN A 57 20.22 5.12 -46.21
C ASN A 57 19.32 4.36 -45.23
N ASP A 58 18.73 3.29 -45.74
CA ASP A 58 18.20 2.17 -44.98
C ASP A 58 19.23 1.66 -43.97
N ALA A 59 18.83 1.59 -42.71
CA ALA A 59 19.43 0.70 -41.72
C ALA A 59 18.39 0.44 -40.63
N ASP A 60 17.75 -0.72 -40.74
CA ASP A 60 17.30 -1.60 -39.66
C ASP A 60 17.53 -1.05 -38.25
N ASN A 61 16.65 -0.16 -37.78
CA ASN A 61 16.45 0.00 -36.35
C ASN A 61 15.45 -1.06 -35.94
N ALA A 62 16.00 -2.21 -35.55
CA ALA A 62 15.31 -3.13 -34.68
C ALA A 62 14.74 -2.31 -33.53
N ASP A 63 13.41 -2.18 -33.56
CA ASP A 63 12.57 -1.84 -32.44
C ASP A 63 12.78 -2.93 -31.38
N ASP A 64 13.91 -2.84 -30.68
CA ASP A 64 14.21 -3.59 -29.47
C ASP A 64 13.34 -2.93 -28.38
N SER A 65 12.03 -3.12 -28.52
CA SER A 65 11.04 -2.76 -27.52
C SER A 65 11.51 -3.36 -26.20
N PRO A 66 11.86 -2.53 -25.21
CA PRO A 66 12.47 -3.02 -23.99
C PRO A 66 11.43 -3.84 -23.24
N ASN A 67 11.66 -5.15 -23.18
CA ASN A 67 11.04 -6.10 -22.28
C ASN A 67 9.53 -5.92 -22.06
N ASP A 68 8.73 -6.56 -22.92
CA ASP A 68 7.38 -6.99 -22.55
C ASP A 68 7.52 -8.07 -21.45
N VAL A 69 7.79 -7.63 -20.21
CA VAL A 69 7.72 -8.49 -19.03
C VAL A 69 6.24 -8.68 -18.76
N SER A 70 5.62 -9.63 -19.47
CA SER A 70 4.27 -10.05 -19.14
C SER A 70 4.24 -10.46 -17.67
N GLU A 71 3.36 -9.83 -16.90
CA GLU A 71 3.23 -10.14 -15.47
C GLU A 71 2.97 -11.64 -15.29
N PRO A 72 3.56 -12.27 -14.26
CA PRO A 72 3.30 -13.66 -13.95
C PRO A 72 1.79 -13.89 -13.82
N THR A 73 1.26 -14.85 -14.59
CA THR A 73 -0.16 -15.20 -14.51
C THR A 73 -0.34 -16.23 -13.40
N TYR A 74 -1.31 -15.97 -12.51
CA TYR A 74 -1.61 -16.86 -11.39
C TYR A 74 -3.00 -17.48 -11.55
N ARG A 75 -3.09 -18.79 -11.35
CA ARG A 75 -4.36 -19.54 -11.32
C ARG A 75 -4.66 -20.05 -9.92
N THR A 76 -5.84 -19.74 -9.39
CA THR A 76 -6.30 -20.34 -8.12
C THR A 76 -6.59 -21.82 -8.31
N LEU A 77 -5.97 -22.67 -7.48
CA LEU A 77 -6.18 -24.12 -7.46
C LEU A 77 -7.14 -24.53 -6.34
N GLU A 78 -6.94 -23.96 -5.15
CA GLU A 78 -7.73 -24.26 -3.94
C GLU A 78 -8.03 -22.95 -3.22
N GLU A 79 -9.26 -22.80 -2.73
CA GLU A 79 -9.69 -21.68 -1.91
C GLU A 79 -10.70 -22.20 -0.90
N GLU A 80 -10.38 -22.06 0.38
CA GLU A 80 -11.22 -22.52 1.48
C GLU A 80 -11.33 -21.43 2.54
N ARG A 81 -12.51 -21.30 3.14
CA ARG A 81 -12.78 -20.32 4.20
C ARG A 81 -13.48 -20.97 5.39
N LYS A 82 -13.02 -20.65 6.59
CA LYS A 82 -13.62 -21.07 7.87
C LYS A 82 -13.72 -19.88 8.82
N ARG A 83 -14.66 -19.94 9.76
CA ARG A 83 -14.71 -18.95 10.84
C ARG A 83 -13.51 -19.15 11.76
N GLY A 84 -12.97 -18.06 12.31
CA GLY A 84 -11.97 -18.16 13.38
C GLY A 84 -12.49 -18.92 14.58
N GLN A 85 -11.60 -19.62 15.26
CA GLN A 85 -11.89 -20.51 16.39
C GLN A 85 -11.05 -20.18 17.63
N ALA A 86 -10.04 -19.31 17.51
CA ALA A 86 -9.30 -18.82 18.65
C ALA A 86 -10.16 -17.85 19.47
N GLU A 87 -9.76 -17.61 20.72
CA GLU A 87 -10.46 -16.66 21.60
C GLU A 87 -10.56 -15.27 20.96
N ALA A 88 -11.69 -14.61 21.20
CA ALA A 88 -11.87 -13.23 20.80
C ALA A 88 -10.80 -12.32 21.43
N ILE A 89 -10.36 -11.32 20.67
CA ILE A 89 -9.35 -10.35 21.11
C ILE A 89 -9.92 -8.93 21.05
N SER A 90 -9.25 -7.98 21.71
CA SER A 90 -9.60 -6.57 21.65
C SER A 90 -8.48 -5.75 21.01
N ALA A 91 -8.85 -4.73 20.26
CA ALA A 91 -7.92 -3.82 19.61
C ALA A 91 -8.45 -2.39 19.64
N SER A 92 -7.55 -1.42 19.83
CA SER A 92 -7.91 -0.02 19.87
C SER A 92 -6.97 0.82 19.02
N LYS A 93 -7.51 1.84 18.36
CA LYS A 93 -6.72 2.83 17.61
C LYS A 93 -7.27 4.23 17.86
N SER A 94 -6.40 5.10 18.37
CA SER A 94 -6.71 6.51 18.57
C SER A 94 -5.90 7.32 17.55
N GLU A 95 -6.58 7.99 16.63
CA GLU A 95 -5.96 8.82 15.59
C GLU A 95 -5.96 10.28 16.04
N TRP A 96 -4.76 10.78 16.34
CA TRP A 96 -4.48 12.19 16.65
C TRP A 96 -3.49 12.77 15.63
N ASP A 97 -3.50 12.23 14.41
CA ASP A 97 -2.55 12.58 13.37
C ASP A 97 -2.96 13.88 12.68
N ARG A 98 -1.99 14.74 12.37
CA ARG A 98 -2.21 15.95 11.55
C ARG A 98 -2.75 15.62 10.14
N TRP A 99 -2.60 14.37 9.70
CA TRP A 99 -3.06 13.90 8.39
C TRP A 99 -4.51 13.42 8.35
N VAL A 100 -5.19 13.31 9.50
CA VAL A 100 -6.59 12.89 9.60
C VAL A 100 -7.31 13.84 10.55
N LYS A 101 -8.34 14.53 10.05
CA LYS A 101 -9.06 15.53 10.83
C LYS A 101 -10.56 15.37 10.66
N TYR A 102 -11.27 15.36 11.78
CA TYR A 102 -12.73 15.44 11.77
C TYR A 102 -13.21 16.87 11.48
N GLN A 103 -14.24 16.99 10.65
CA GLN A 103 -14.87 18.25 10.26
C GLN A 103 -16.32 18.26 10.78
N PRO A 104 -16.61 18.99 11.87
CA PRO A 104 -17.93 18.93 12.52
C PRO A 104 -19.06 19.54 11.71
N ASP A 105 -18.76 20.49 10.81
CA ASP A 105 -19.78 21.19 10.02
C ASP A 105 -20.47 20.26 9.01
N ASP A 106 -19.73 19.32 8.42
CA ASP A 106 -20.20 18.42 7.36
C ASP A 106 -20.33 16.95 7.83
N ASP A 107 -19.94 16.65 9.07
CA ASP A 107 -19.79 15.28 9.61
C ASP A 107 -18.89 14.40 8.74
N GLU A 108 -17.77 14.97 8.29
CA GLU A 108 -16.80 14.30 7.44
C GLU A 108 -15.43 14.19 8.11
N VAL A 109 -14.61 13.28 7.59
CA VAL A 109 -13.20 13.17 7.93
C VAL A 109 -12.40 13.56 6.71
N GLN A 110 -11.53 14.55 6.89
CA GLN A 110 -10.51 14.91 5.92
C GLN A 110 -9.26 14.07 6.16
N TYR A 111 -8.72 13.49 5.09
CA TYR A 111 -7.54 12.65 5.18
C TYR A 111 -6.67 12.78 3.92
N VAL A 112 -5.38 12.47 4.06
CA VAL A 112 -4.46 12.45 2.91
C VAL A 112 -4.78 11.25 2.00
N THR A 113 -5.14 11.52 0.75
CA THR A 113 -5.43 10.50 -0.27
C THR A 113 -4.21 10.13 -1.10
N ALA A 114 -3.29 11.07 -1.31
CA ALA A 114 -2.06 10.83 -2.06
C ALA A 114 -0.93 11.76 -1.59
N LYS A 115 0.30 11.29 -1.75
CA LYS A 115 1.54 12.07 -1.65
C LYS A 115 2.16 12.14 -3.05
N GLY A 116 1.84 13.17 -3.81
CA GLY A 116 2.39 13.37 -5.14
C GLY A 116 3.80 13.95 -5.10
N PRO A 117 4.61 13.84 -6.16
CA PRO A 117 5.78 14.69 -6.31
C PRO A 117 5.31 16.16 -6.26
N SER A 118 6.04 17.03 -5.56
CA SER A 118 5.74 18.47 -5.59
C SER A 118 5.65 18.93 -7.04
N ARG A 119 4.58 19.65 -7.38
CA ARG A 119 4.34 20.19 -8.72
C ARG A 119 5.42 21.18 -9.18
N ASN A 120 6.34 21.57 -8.28
CA ASN A 120 7.36 22.59 -8.48
C ASN A 120 8.80 22.05 -8.54
N VAL A 121 9.02 20.72 -8.61
CA VAL A 121 10.38 20.16 -8.72
C VAL A 121 10.61 19.58 -10.11
N ASP A 122 11.72 19.96 -10.74
CA ASP A 122 12.15 19.45 -12.03
C ASP A 122 12.51 17.95 -11.90
N PRO A 123 11.98 17.06 -12.76
CA PRO A 123 12.29 15.65 -12.70
C PRO A 123 13.73 15.27 -13.02
N ASP A 124 14.58 16.22 -13.41
CA ASP A 124 16.02 16.01 -13.56
C ASP A 124 16.83 16.39 -12.29
N GLU A 125 16.19 16.91 -11.23
CA GLU A 125 16.83 17.31 -9.95
C GLU A 125 16.75 16.25 -8.82
N TYR A 126 16.20 15.05 -9.08
CA TYR A 126 16.01 13.99 -8.08
C TYR A 126 17.30 13.41 -7.45
N ASP A 127 18.49 13.84 -7.89
CA ASP A 127 19.77 13.37 -7.38
C ASP A 127 20.18 14.00 -6.03
N GLN A 128 19.45 15.01 -5.51
CA GLN A 128 19.74 15.66 -4.23
C GLN A 128 18.46 15.90 -3.42
N GLU A 129 18.29 15.12 -2.35
CA GLU A 129 17.18 15.15 -1.38
C GLU A 129 15.82 14.73 -1.98
N PRO A 130 15.02 13.86 -1.31
CA PRO A 130 13.68 13.53 -1.79
C PRO A 130 12.88 14.83 -1.91
N PRO A 131 12.22 15.10 -3.05
CA PRO A 131 11.47 16.34 -3.18
C PRO A 131 10.37 16.41 -2.15
N ASP A 132 10.07 17.63 -1.71
CA ASP A 132 8.84 17.90 -0.99
C ASP A 132 7.66 17.26 -1.73
N ARG A 133 6.76 16.64 -0.99
CA ARG A 133 5.59 15.96 -1.57
C ARG A 133 4.34 16.77 -1.33
N ASP A 134 3.65 17.12 -2.41
CA ASP A 134 2.34 17.74 -2.31
C ASP A 134 1.34 16.72 -1.74
N LEU A 135 0.59 17.16 -0.73
CA LEU A 135 -0.44 16.34 -0.10
C LEU A 135 -1.78 16.65 -0.72
N GLU A 136 -2.39 15.61 -1.29
CA GLU A 136 -3.77 15.67 -1.74
C GLU A 136 -4.67 15.20 -0.61
N PHE A 137 -5.65 16.02 -0.25
CA PHE A 137 -6.63 15.70 0.77
C PHE A 137 -7.96 15.33 0.12
N GLY A 138 -8.55 14.23 0.59
CA GLY A 138 -9.92 13.86 0.31
C GLY A 138 -10.78 13.99 1.57
N THR A 139 -12.09 13.84 1.39
CA THR A 139 -13.03 13.73 2.50
C THR A 139 -13.85 12.45 2.40
N THR A 140 -14.38 11.99 3.53
CA THR A 140 -15.30 10.86 3.62
C THR A 140 -16.23 11.07 4.81
N PRO A 141 -17.54 10.78 4.69
CA PRO A 141 -18.46 10.86 5.82
C PRO A 141 -17.97 10.05 7.02
N TRP A 142 -18.10 10.60 8.23
CA TRP A 142 -17.69 9.94 9.49
C TRP A 142 -18.26 8.53 9.62
N ASP A 143 -19.53 8.35 9.26
CA ASP A 143 -20.22 7.07 9.31
C ASP A 143 -19.51 6.00 8.46
N ARG A 144 -19.03 6.35 7.27
CA ARG A 144 -18.25 5.45 6.42
C ARG A 144 -16.83 5.27 6.94
N TRP A 145 -16.20 6.36 7.39
CA TRP A 145 -14.81 6.38 7.87
C TRP A 145 -14.58 5.45 9.06
N LYS A 146 -15.43 5.54 10.09
CA LYS A 146 -15.30 4.72 11.30
C LYS A 146 -15.34 3.21 10.99
N HIS A 147 -16.12 2.80 9.98
CA HIS A 147 -16.17 1.41 9.54
C HIS A 147 -14.94 0.99 8.75
N ILE A 148 -14.39 1.86 7.89
CA ILE A 148 -13.10 1.62 7.20
C ILE A 148 -12.01 1.38 8.25
N ARG A 149 -11.90 2.27 9.24
CA ARG A 149 -10.89 2.16 10.30
C ARG A 149 -11.12 0.97 11.21
N ALA A 150 -12.37 0.65 11.57
CA ALA A 150 -12.64 -0.53 12.37
C ALA A 150 -12.22 -1.83 11.66
N ASN A 151 -12.41 -1.93 10.35
CA ASN A 151 -11.96 -3.09 9.57
C ASN A 151 -10.43 -3.19 9.48
N ASP A 152 -9.76 -2.04 9.31
CA ASP A 152 -8.30 -1.94 9.31
C ASP A 152 -7.73 -2.43 10.64
N VAL A 153 -8.23 -1.90 11.77
CA VAL A 153 -7.82 -2.28 13.13
C VAL A 153 -8.10 -3.76 13.44
N ALA A 154 -9.31 -4.25 13.11
CA ALA A 154 -9.64 -5.67 13.28
C ALA A 154 -8.72 -6.57 12.46
N GLY A 155 -8.49 -6.20 11.20
CA GLY A 155 -7.56 -6.89 10.32
C GLY A 155 -6.16 -6.92 10.90
N GLU A 156 -5.64 -5.78 11.39
CA GLU A 156 -4.32 -5.60 12.04
C GLU A 156 -4.13 -6.56 13.19
N ALA A 157 -5.07 -6.54 14.12
CA ALA A 157 -5.04 -7.40 15.29
C ALA A 157 -5.08 -8.89 14.90
N ALA A 158 -5.99 -9.28 14.00
CA ALA A 158 -6.15 -10.66 13.58
C ALA A 158 -4.93 -11.19 12.81
N LEU A 159 -4.39 -10.42 11.87
CA LEU A 159 -3.15 -10.79 11.15
C LEU A 159 -2.01 -11.04 12.14
N LYS A 160 -1.78 -10.09 13.05
CA LYS A 160 -0.70 -10.21 14.04
C LYS A 160 -0.86 -11.45 14.91
N ALA A 161 -2.09 -11.75 15.34
CA ALA A 161 -2.39 -12.96 16.11
C ALA A 161 -2.04 -14.23 15.32
N VAL A 162 -2.52 -14.34 14.07
CA VAL A 162 -2.29 -15.52 13.22
C VAL A 162 -0.82 -15.68 12.84
N THR A 163 -0.13 -14.60 12.45
CA THR A 163 1.32 -14.61 12.16
C THR A 163 2.12 -15.09 13.38
N THR A 164 1.76 -14.63 14.58
CA THR A 164 2.43 -15.03 15.82
C THR A 164 2.19 -16.51 16.14
N GLU A 165 0.95 -16.97 16.03
CA GLU A 165 0.55 -18.34 16.39
C GLU A 165 1.07 -19.38 15.40
N LEU A 166 0.99 -19.11 14.09
CA LEU A 166 1.46 -20.01 13.05
C LEU A 166 2.97 -19.91 12.80
N GLY A 167 3.62 -18.82 13.23
CA GLY A 167 5.04 -18.59 13.00
C GLY A 167 5.41 -18.41 11.53
N THR A 168 4.49 -17.87 10.71
CA THR A 168 4.67 -17.68 9.26
C THR A 168 4.38 -16.24 8.86
N GLU A 169 5.17 -15.73 7.92
CA GLU A 169 5.01 -14.38 7.34
C GLU A 169 4.09 -14.36 6.11
N TYR A 170 3.69 -15.54 5.59
CA TYR A 170 2.81 -15.68 4.42
C TYR A 170 1.33 -15.55 4.77
N VAL A 171 1.03 -14.59 5.64
CA VAL A 171 -0.31 -14.25 6.08
C VAL A 171 -0.65 -12.87 5.54
N GLY A 172 -1.76 -12.78 4.83
CA GLY A 172 -2.29 -11.55 4.26
C GLY A 172 -3.67 -11.22 4.82
N ARG A 173 -4.15 -10.04 4.45
CA ARG A 173 -5.49 -9.56 4.77
C ARG A 173 -6.16 -9.01 3.51
N PRO A 174 -6.88 -9.84 2.75
CA PRO A 174 -7.51 -9.39 1.52
C PRO A 174 -8.54 -8.30 1.84
N ILE A 175 -8.51 -7.21 1.06
CA ILE A 175 -9.44 -6.09 1.22
C ILE A 175 -10.53 -6.20 0.15
N ALA A 176 -11.77 -6.46 0.57
CA ALA A 176 -12.92 -6.46 -0.32
C ALA A 176 -13.36 -5.01 -0.63
N VAL A 177 -12.70 -4.38 -1.60
CA VAL A 177 -12.93 -2.96 -1.94
C VAL A 177 -14.32 -2.67 -2.52
N SER A 178 -15.00 -3.68 -3.06
CA SER A 178 -16.33 -3.57 -3.69
C SER A 178 -17.50 -3.60 -2.70
N GLU A 179 -17.27 -4.01 -1.45
CA GLU A 179 -18.31 -4.13 -0.43
C GLU A 179 -18.41 -2.85 0.42
N ASP A 180 -19.58 -2.57 0.98
CA ASP A 180 -19.74 -1.46 1.92
C ASP A 180 -18.88 -1.72 3.18
N PRO A 181 -18.11 -0.73 3.67
CA PRO A 181 -17.28 -0.91 4.86
C PRO A 181 -18.03 -1.40 6.12
N ALA A 182 -19.32 -1.09 6.26
CA ALA A 182 -20.11 -1.58 7.38
C ALA A 182 -20.29 -3.11 7.33
N ASP A 183 -20.45 -3.67 6.13
CA ASP A 183 -20.78 -5.08 5.88
C ASP A 183 -19.55 -5.97 5.59
N ARG A 184 -18.36 -5.38 5.42
CA ARG A 184 -17.12 -6.11 5.16
C ARG A 184 -16.79 -7.07 6.29
N GLN A 185 -16.47 -8.30 5.91
CA GLN A 185 -15.92 -9.31 6.81
C GLN A 185 -14.41 -9.11 6.97
N THR A 186 -13.90 -9.30 8.18
CA THR A 186 -12.46 -9.37 8.41
C THR A 186 -11.98 -10.75 7.99
N VAL A 187 -11.03 -10.82 7.06
CA VAL A 187 -10.46 -12.07 6.57
C VAL A 187 -8.95 -12.06 6.78
N VAL A 188 -8.43 -13.15 7.30
CA VAL A 188 -6.99 -13.44 7.35
C VAL A 188 -6.71 -14.60 6.41
N ARG A 189 -5.81 -14.40 5.44
CA ARG A 189 -5.50 -15.36 4.39
C ARG A 189 -4.09 -15.91 4.56
N VAL A 190 -3.94 -17.22 4.54
CA VAL A 190 -2.65 -17.87 4.30
C VAL A 190 -2.59 -18.28 2.84
N GLU A 191 -1.54 -17.87 2.12
CA GLU A 191 -1.37 -18.17 0.69
C GLU A 191 -0.16 -19.07 0.45
N THR A 192 -0.33 -20.08 -0.41
CA THR A 192 0.75 -20.91 -0.94
C THR A 192 0.77 -20.77 -2.46
N ILE A 193 1.94 -20.45 -3.02
CA ILE A 193 2.15 -20.41 -4.46
C ILE A 193 2.96 -21.64 -4.88
N VAL A 194 2.48 -22.34 -5.91
CA VAL A 194 3.14 -23.51 -6.50
C VAL A 194 3.53 -23.29 -7.96
N ASP A 195 4.55 -24.02 -8.43
CA ASP A 195 4.94 -24.05 -9.83
C ASP A 195 4.06 -24.99 -10.69
N GLY A 196 4.45 -25.16 -11.95
CA GLY A 196 3.75 -26.01 -12.90
C GLY A 196 3.70 -27.50 -12.55
N ASP A 197 4.64 -27.97 -11.75
CA ASP A 197 4.78 -29.34 -11.28
C ASP A 197 4.13 -29.55 -9.90
N GLY A 198 3.65 -28.48 -9.27
CA GLY A 198 3.03 -28.48 -7.96
C GLY A 198 4.01 -28.33 -6.79
N ASN A 199 5.28 -27.98 -7.05
CA ASN A 199 6.23 -27.67 -5.98
C ASN A 199 5.95 -26.28 -5.42
N VAL A 200 6.04 -26.13 -4.11
CA VAL A 200 5.89 -24.83 -3.44
C VAL A 200 7.06 -23.93 -3.82
N ILE A 201 6.75 -22.74 -4.34
CA ILE A 201 7.71 -21.67 -4.65
C ILE A 201 7.65 -20.54 -3.62
N GLU A 202 6.49 -20.32 -3.00
CA GLU A 202 6.29 -19.31 -1.96
C GLU A 202 5.20 -19.79 -0.98
N GLY A 203 5.31 -19.44 0.29
CA GLY A 203 4.37 -19.90 1.32
C GLY A 203 4.76 -21.20 2.00
N GLU A 204 3.95 -21.58 2.97
CA GLU A 204 3.96 -22.91 3.57
C GLU A 204 2.57 -23.53 3.38
N SER A 205 2.53 -24.83 3.04
CA SER A 205 1.26 -25.56 2.94
C SER A 205 0.71 -25.80 4.34
N THR A 206 -0.43 -25.19 4.65
CA THR A 206 -1.08 -25.27 5.96
C THR A 206 -2.53 -25.73 5.80
N ASP A 207 -3.00 -26.53 6.75
CA ASP A 207 -4.40 -26.97 6.79
C ASP A 207 -5.31 -25.82 7.24
N ILE A 208 -6.46 -25.63 6.59
CA ILE A 208 -7.42 -24.58 6.94
C ILE A 208 -7.91 -24.69 8.40
N ASP A 209 -7.98 -25.89 8.98
CA ASP A 209 -8.32 -26.08 10.40
C ASP A 209 -7.24 -25.51 11.32
N ALA A 210 -5.97 -25.60 10.95
CA ALA A 210 -4.89 -24.95 11.70
C ALA A 210 -4.95 -23.42 11.60
N VAL A 211 -5.26 -22.89 10.40
CA VAL A 211 -5.45 -21.44 10.21
C VAL A 211 -6.67 -20.95 11.01
N ALA A 212 -7.78 -21.69 10.99
CA ALA A 212 -8.98 -21.36 11.75
C ALA A 212 -8.74 -21.40 13.26
N ALA A 213 -7.99 -22.40 13.75
CA ALA A 213 -7.61 -22.52 15.15
C ALA A 213 -6.70 -21.38 15.64
N ALA A 214 -5.87 -20.81 14.76
CA ALA A 214 -5.03 -19.65 15.06
C ALA A 214 -5.76 -18.30 14.91
N THR A 215 -6.87 -18.28 14.18
CA THR A 215 -7.62 -17.05 13.86
C THR A 215 -8.63 -16.75 14.96
N PRO A 216 -8.64 -15.55 15.58
CA PRO A 216 -9.66 -15.14 16.55
C PRO A 216 -11.07 -15.30 15.97
N GLU A 217 -12.06 -15.70 16.78
CA GLU A 217 -13.45 -15.74 16.30
C GLU A 217 -14.02 -14.33 16.01
N SER A 218 -13.54 -13.34 16.75
CA SER A 218 -13.90 -11.94 16.58
C SER A 218 -12.84 -10.99 17.17
N VAL A 219 -12.88 -9.73 16.74
CA VAL A 219 -12.12 -8.62 17.32
C VAL A 219 -13.09 -7.55 17.81
N ASP A 220 -13.02 -7.21 19.10
CA ASP A 220 -13.67 -6.03 19.66
C ASP A 220 -12.80 -4.81 19.38
N VAL A 221 -13.33 -3.88 18.59
CA VAL A 221 -12.60 -2.70 18.11
C VAL A 221 -13.12 -1.45 18.78
N THR A 222 -12.19 -0.64 19.27
CA THR A 222 -12.44 0.75 19.69
C THR A 222 -11.63 1.69 18.80
N TYR A 223 -12.30 2.54 18.03
CA TYR A 223 -11.67 3.56 17.21
C TYR A 223 -11.99 4.95 17.75
N GLU A 224 -10.97 5.79 17.91
CA GLU A 224 -11.10 7.15 18.41
C GLU A 224 -10.51 8.19 17.44
N LEU A 225 -11.25 9.27 17.20
CA LEU A 225 -10.82 10.43 16.39
C LEU A 225 -11.45 11.70 16.96
N ASP A 226 -10.64 12.69 17.32
CA ASP A 226 -11.08 14.02 17.76
C ASP A 226 -12.22 13.97 18.80
N GLU A 227 -11.96 13.29 19.92
CA GLU A 227 -12.89 13.04 21.04
C GLU A 227 -14.13 12.17 20.72
N ARG A 228 -14.29 11.71 19.48
CA ARG A 228 -15.30 10.73 19.10
C ARG A 228 -14.77 9.33 19.28
N SER A 229 -15.62 8.42 19.77
CA SER A 229 -15.34 6.99 19.79
C SER A 229 -16.36 6.22 18.96
N PHE A 230 -15.90 5.11 18.38
CA PHE A 230 -16.73 4.12 17.73
C PHE A 230 -16.30 2.74 18.20
N GLU A 231 -17.24 2.00 18.80
CA GLU A 231 -17.03 0.64 19.28
C GLU A 231 -17.84 -0.34 18.43
N THR A 232 -17.20 -1.43 18.01
CA THR A 232 -17.85 -2.49 17.23
C THR A 232 -17.13 -3.83 17.39
N THR A 233 -17.83 -4.93 17.16
CA THR A 233 -17.24 -6.27 17.11
C THR A 233 -17.21 -6.73 15.65
N ARG A 234 -16.05 -7.19 15.18
CA ARG A 234 -15.87 -7.73 13.83
C ARG A 234 -15.62 -9.23 13.90
N GLU A 235 -16.43 -10.01 13.21
CA GLU A 235 -16.17 -11.43 13.01
C GLU A 235 -14.95 -11.61 12.10
N VAL A 236 -14.11 -12.60 12.41
CA VAL A 236 -12.93 -12.89 11.60
C VAL A 236 -13.03 -14.28 10.98
N PHE A 237 -12.65 -14.36 9.71
CA PHE A 237 -12.59 -15.59 8.94
C PHE A 237 -11.15 -15.93 8.57
N ALA A 238 -10.80 -17.19 8.74
CA ALA A 238 -9.61 -17.80 8.20
C ALA A 238 -9.85 -18.18 6.74
N GLU A 239 -8.87 -17.91 5.89
CA GLU A 239 -8.87 -18.31 4.49
C GLU A 239 -7.54 -18.98 4.13
N TYR A 240 -7.63 -20.11 3.43
CA TYR A 240 -6.47 -20.74 2.80
C TYR A 240 -6.63 -20.61 1.29
N ARG A 241 -5.56 -20.19 0.62
CA ARG A 241 -5.54 -20.07 -0.82
C ARG A 241 -4.28 -20.69 -1.40
N LYS A 242 -4.46 -21.54 -2.41
CA LYS A 242 -3.36 -22.10 -3.19
C LYS A 242 -3.44 -21.59 -4.61
N THR A 243 -2.37 -20.95 -5.08
CA THR A 243 -2.26 -20.45 -6.45
C THR A 243 -1.12 -21.15 -7.18
N ARG A 244 -1.25 -21.27 -8.50
CA ARG A 244 -0.23 -21.79 -9.40
C ARG A 244 0.27 -20.66 -10.28
N LEU A 245 1.59 -20.52 -10.35
CA LEU A 245 2.26 -19.68 -11.34
C LEU A 245 2.22 -20.39 -12.71
N GLU A 246 1.65 -19.72 -13.72
CA GLU A 246 1.54 -20.22 -15.10
C GLU A 246 2.75 -19.87 -15.98
#